data_AF-A0A350ESR1-F1
#
_entry.id   AF-A0A350ESR1-F1
#
_cell.length_a   1.000
_cell.length_b   1.000
_cell.length_c   1.000
_cell.angle_alpha   90.00
_cell.angle_beta   90.00
_cell.angle_gamma   90.00
#
_symmetry.space_group_name_H-M   'P 1'
#
loop_
_entity.id
_entity.type
_entity.pdbx_description
1 polymer ?
#
loop_
_entity_poly.entity_id
_entity_poly.type
_entity_poly.pdbx_seq_one_letter_code
_entity_poly.pdbx_strand_id
1 'polypeptide(L)'
;VGAVLAGAVFGDHCSPISDTTIVSAVSSDCEPMAHVRTQLPYALLAAGIAVVFGCLPTGFGANVWLMLPLAALACWAVVRFVGRESVM
;
A
#
# COMPACT_ATOMS: atom_id res chain seq x y z
N VAL A 1 -18.08 3.59 1.13
CA VAL A 1 -17.44 3.58 2.46
C VAL A 1 -16.05 2.95 2.44
N GLY A 2 -15.88 1.72 1.92
CA GLY A 2 -14.58 1.03 1.92
C GLY A 2 -13.40 1.82 1.33
N ALA A 3 -13.60 2.54 0.21
CA ALA A 3 -12.57 3.38 -0.39
C ALA A 3 -12.08 4.52 0.52
N VAL A 4 -12.98 5.15 1.27
CA VAL A 4 -12.64 6.23 2.21
C VAL A 4 -11.85 5.66 3.39
N LEU A 5 -12.26 4.51 3.91
CA LEU A 5 -11.52 3.83 4.98
C LEU A 5 -10.13 3.39 4.52
N ALA A 6 -10.01 2.82 3.32
CA ALA A 6 -8.73 2.45 2.73
C ALA A 6 -7.82 3.68 2.53
N GLY A 7 -8.38 4.80 2.06
CA GLY A 7 -7.65 6.06 1.92
C GLY A 7 -7.17 6.63 3.26
N ALA A 8 -7.99 6.55 4.31
CA ALA A 8 -7.60 6.97 5.65
C ALA A 8 -6.45 6.12 6.21
N VAL A 9 -6.52 4.78 6.05
CA VAL A 9 -5.44 3.85 6.47
C VAL A 9 -4.15 4.12 5.68
N PHE A 10 -4.25 4.35 4.37
CA PHE A 10 -3.10 4.73 3.55
C PHE A 10 -2.46 6.04 4.03
N GLY A 11 -3.28 7.04 4.38
CA GLY A 11 -2.80 8.33 4.91
C GLY A 11 -2.09 8.20 6.26
N ASP A 12 -2.63 7.37 7.16
CA ASP A 12 -2.00 7.07 8.46
C ASP A 12 -0.61 6.44 8.27
N HIS A 13 -0.51 5.46 7.36
CA HIS A 13 0.74 4.75 7.08
C HIS A 13 1.82 5.62 6.41
N CYS A 14 1.41 6.61 5.61
CA CYS A 14 2.34 7.52 4.92
C CYS A 14 2.64 8.80 5.72
N SER A 15 2.05 8.98 6.91
CA SER A 15 2.21 10.19 7.71
C SER A 15 3.34 10.05 8.73
N PRO A 16 4.39 10.89 8.69
CA PRO A 16 5.49 10.85 9.66
C PRO A 16 5.07 11.28 11.08
N ILE A 17 3.85 11.80 11.24
CA ILE A 17 3.29 12.28 12.52
C ILE A 17 2.28 11.27 13.09
N SER A 18 1.96 10.18 12.37
CA SER A 18 1.05 9.15 12.88
C SER A 18 1.69 8.42 14.08
N ASP A 19 0.87 8.15 15.11
CA ASP A 19 1.26 7.39 16.30
C ASP A 19 1.87 6.02 15.93
N THR A 20 1.27 5.32 14.96
CA THR A 20 1.73 4.00 14.50
C THR A 20 3.10 4.10 13.81
N THR A 21 3.30 5.15 13.01
CA THR A 21 4.56 5.43 12.31
C THR A 21 5.67 5.78 13.30
N ILE A 22 5.39 6.61 14.31
CA ILE A 22 6.36 6.97 15.35
C ILE A 22 6.79 5.74 16.14
N VAL A 23 5.84 4.93 16.61
CA VAL A 23 6.14 3.71 17.37
C VAL A 23 6.93 2.70 16.53
N SER A 24 6.57 2.53 15.25
CA SER A 24 7.28 1.62 14.33
C SER A 24 8.69 2.08 13.99
N ALA A 25 8.90 3.40 13.89
CA ALA A 25 10.21 3.99 13.64
C ALA A 25 11.14 3.82 14.85
N VAL A 26 10.63 4.07 16.06
CA VAL A 26 11.36 3.86 17.33
C VAL A 26 11.71 2.38 17.54
N SER A 27 10.79 1.46 17.25
CA SER A 27 11.09 0.01 17.37
C SER A 27 12.10 -0.49 16.34
N SER A 28 12.25 0.24 15.23
CA SER A 28 13.21 -0.05 14.15
C SER A 28 14.50 0.78 14.26
N ASP A 29 14.68 1.52 15.36
CA ASP A 29 15.83 2.41 15.61
C ASP A 29 16.12 3.40 14.46
N CYS A 30 15.06 4.02 13.92
CA CYS A 30 15.16 4.99 12.83
C CYS A 30 14.26 6.22 13.04
N GLU A 31 14.56 7.31 12.33
CA GLU A 31 13.72 8.51 12.38
C GLU A 31 12.38 8.28 11.64
N PRO A 32 11.25 8.83 12.12
CA PRO A 32 9.93 8.65 11.49
C PRO A 32 9.90 9.02 10.00
N MET A 33 10.59 10.10 9.62
CA MET A 33 10.69 10.51 8.22
C MET A 33 11.49 9.52 7.38
N ALA A 34 12.54 8.91 7.94
CA ALA A 34 13.32 7.89 7.26
C ALA A 34 12.48 6.61 7.06
N HIS A 35 11.73 6.20 8.08
CA HIS A 35 10.78 5.09 7.99
C HIS A 35 9.80 5.30 6.84
N VAL A 36 9.05 6.41 6.86
CA VAL A 36 8.06 6.73 5.80
C VAL A 36 8.68 6.75 4.42
N ARG A 37 9.85 7.38 4.24
CA ARG A 37 10.50 7.48 2.93
C ARG A 37 10.83 6.12 2.32
N THR A 38 11.23 5.16 3.14
CA THR A 38 11.53 3.79 2.66
C THR A 38 10.26 3.00 2.34
N GLN A 39 9.15 3.27 3.04
CA GLN A 39 7.87 2.58 2.85
C GLN A 39 7.01 3.19 1.74
N LEU A 40 7.13 4.50 1.48
CA LEU A 40 6.30 5.24 0.55
C LEU A 40 6.24 4.63 -0.88
N PRO A 41 7.35 4.13 -1.47
CA PRO A 41 7.29 3.47 -2.77
C PRO A 41 6.37 2.24 -2.77
N TYR A 42 6.41 1.43 -1.72
CA TYR A 42 5.55 0.25 -1.57
C TYR A 42 4.10 0.65 -1.30
N ALA A 43 3.88 1.66 -0.46
CA ALA A 43 2.54 2.16 -0.14
C ALA A 43 1.84 2.74 -1.38
N LEU A 44 2.54 3.55 -2.18
CA LEU A 44 2.03 4.11 -3.44
C LEU A 44 1.70 3.04 -4.46
N LEU A 45 2.53 1.99 -4.53
CA LEU A 45 2.31 0.85 -5.41
C LEU A 45 1.02 0.10 -5.03
N ALA A 46 0.86 -0.21 -3.74
CA ALA A 46 -0.34 -0.85 -3.22
C ALA A 46 -1.59 0.02 -3.43
N ALA A 47 -1.49 1.34 -3.19
CA ALA A 47 -2.57 2.29 -3.44
C ALA A 47 -2.96 2.34 -4.93
N GLY A 48 -1.97 2.35 -5.83
CA GLY A 48 -2.21 2.31 -7.28
C GLY A 48 -2.95 1.05 -7.70
N ILE A 49 -2.52 -0.12 -7.23
CA ILE A 49 -3.21 -1.40 -7.52
C ILE A 49 -4.63 -1.39 -6.95
N ALA A 50 -4.81 -0.92 -5.71
CA ALA A 50 -6.13 -0.83 -5.09
C ALA A 50 -7.08 0.11 -5.85
N VAL A 51 -6.59 1.21 -6.41
CA VAL A 51 -7.40 2.13 -7.23
C VAL A 51 -7.77 1.48 -8.57
N VAL A 52 -6.79 0.91 -9.27
CA VAL A 52 -6.95 0.38 -10.64
C VAL A 52 -7.77 -0.91 -10.68
N PHE A 53 -7.55 -1.82 -9.74
CA PHE A 53 -8.19 -3.15 -9.73
C PHE A 53 -9.29 -3.28 -8.68
N GLY A 54 -9.37 -2.38 -7.70
CA GLY A 54 -10.35 -2.44 -6.62
C GLY A 54 -11.40 -1.34 -6.73
N CYS A 55 -11.04 -0.14 -6.26
CA CYS A 55 -11.96 0.97 -6.01
C CYS A 55 -12.69 1.44 -7.27
N LEU A 56 -11.99 1.68 -8.38
CA LEU A 56 -12.62 2.19 -9.60
C LEU A 56 -13.51 1.14 -10.27
N PRO A 57 -13.01 -0.07 -10.65
CA PRO A 57 -13.85 -1.02 -11.38
C PRO A 57 -15.05 -1.48 -10.56
N THR A 58 -14.83 -1.77 -9.27
CA THR A 58 -15.90 -2.17 -8.36
C THR A 58 -16.92 -1.05 -8.17
N GLY A 59 -16.47 0.21 -8.10
CA GLY A 59 -17.35 1.38 -8.04
C GLY A 59 -18.23 1.55 -9.28
N PHE A 60 -17.75 1.13 -10.45
CA PHE A 60 -18.51 1.11 -11.71
C PHE A 60 -19.32 -0.18 -11.95
N GLY A 61 -19.39 -1.09 -10.97
CA GLY A 61 -20.22 -2.29 -11.03
C GLY A 61 -19.50 -3.57 -11.48
N ALA A 62 -18.17 -3.58 -11.57
CA ALA A 62 -17.41 -4.82 -11.77
C ALA A 62 -17.56 -5.77 -10.58
N ASN A 63 -17.53 -7.08 -10.85
CA ASN A 63 -17.69 -8.10 -9.83
C ASN A 63 -16.46 -8.16 -8.89
N VAL A 64 -16.69 -7.90 -7.60
CA VAL A 64 -15.68 -7.93 -6.53
C VAL A 64 -14.90 -9.24 -6.50
N TRP A 65 -15.58 -10.37 -6.67
CA TRP A 65 -14.97 -11.70 -6.60
C TRP A 65 -13.99 -11.97 -7.75
N LEU A 66 -14.12 -11.25 -8.87
CA LEU A 66 -13.15 -11.29 -9.97
C LEU A 66 -12.03 -10.27 -9.76
N MET A 67 -12.37 -9.09 -9.24
CA MET A 67 -11.41 -8.01 -9.00
C MET A 67 -10.39 -8.34 -7.90
N LEU A 68 -10.79 -9.02 -6.83
CA LEU A 68 -9.90 -9.43 -5.74
C LEU A 68 -8.74 -10.33 -6.19
N PRO A 69 -8.95 -11.48 -6.86
CA PRO A 69 -7.86 -12.32 -7.34
C PRO A 69 -7.01 -11.60 -8.39
N LEU A 70 -7.61 -10.72 -9.21
CA LEU A 70 -6.89 -9.91 -10.19
C LEU A 70 -5.94 -8.90 -9.50
N ALA A 71 -6.39 -8.24 -8.44
CA ALA A 71 -5.55 -7.35 -7.64
C ALA A 71 -4.42 -8.11 -6.93
N ALA A 72 -4.71 -9.29 -6.40
CA ALA A 72 -3.69 -10.16 -5.79
C ALA A 72 -2.64 -10.61 -6.83
N LEU A 73 -3.08 -10.99 -8.02
CA LEU A 73 -2.20 -11.35 -9.13
C LEU A 73 -1.35 -10.15 -9.59
N ALA A 74 -1.94 -8.95 -9.62
CA ALA A 74 -1.22 -7.72 -9.95
C ALA A 74 -0.11 -7.43 -8.91
N CYS A 75 -0.41 -7.52 -7.61
CA CYS A 75 0.60 -7.40 -6.56
C CYS A 75 1.72 -8.44 -6.73
N TRP A 76 1.36 -9.70 -6.93
CA TRP A 76 2.33 -10.78 -7.13
C TRP A 76 3.21 -10.55 -8.35
N ALA A 77 2.62 -10.18 -9.49
CA ALA A 77 3.35 -9.93 -10.73
C ALA A 77 4.32 -8.75 -10.56
N VAL A 78 3.87 -7.66 -9.94
CA VAL A 78 4.72 -6.49 -9.70
C VAL A 78 5.91 -6.85 -8.82
N VAL A 79 5.69 -7.54 -7.70
CA VAL A 79 6.78 -8.00 -6.83
C VAL A 79 7.71 -8.95 -7.58
N ARG A 80 7.17 -9.85 -8.40
CA ARG A 80 7.97 -10.86 -9.11
C ARG A 80 8.83 -10.29 -10.25
N PHE A 81 8.35 -9.26 -10.95
CA PHE A 81 9.03 -8.71 -12.12
C PHE A 81 9.79 -7.41 -11.84
N VAL A 82 9.33 -6.60 -10.88
CA VAL A 82 9.95 -5.32 -10.52
C VAL A 82 10.73 -5.41 -9.22
N GLY A 83 10.33 -6.31 -8.31
CA GLY A 83 11.05 -6.55 -7.06
C GLY A 83 12.46 -7.01 -7.34
N ARG A 84 13.44 -6.23 -6.88
CA ARG A 84 14.85 -6.61 -6.91
C ARG A 84 15.18 -7.29 -5.59
N GLU A 85 16.00 -8.32 -5.65
CA GLU A 85 16.59 -8.90 -4.45
C GLU A 85 17.44 -7.82 -3.78
N SER A 86 17.11 -7.48 -2.54
CA SER A 86 18.00 -6.70 -1.69
C SER A 86 19.23 -7.55 -1.42
N VAL A 87 20.29 -7.29 -2.21
CA VAL A 87 21.63 -7.85 -1.98
C VAL A 87 22.04 -7.45 -0.57
N MET A 88 22.16 -8.45 0.32
CA MET A 88 22.83 -8.30 1.61
C MET A 88 24.35 -8.24 1.40
#